data_AF-A0A7W1CYV2-F1
#
_entry.id   AF-A0A7W1CYV2-F1
#
_cell.length_a   1.000
_cell.length_b   1.000
_cell.length_c   1.000
_cell.angle_alpha   90.00
_cell.angle_beta   90.00
_cell.angle_gamma   90.00
#
_symmetry.space_group_name_H-M   'P 1'
#
loop_
_entity.id
_entity.type
_entity.pdbx_description
1 polymer ?
#
loop_
_entity_poly.entity_id
_entity_poly.type
_entity_poly.pdbx_seq_one_letter_code
_entity_poly.pdbx_strand_id
1 'polypeptide(L)'
;MMEYTTHHDVEQRLSELVSNTPPARLMLPLRDLARDALAQGYDKNALIEDFERVRARLDEGGEEEREDAVMEVMDFLYGWCSPHMKL
;
A
#
# COMPACT_ATOMS: atom_id res chain seq x y z
N MET A 1 -21.71 11.45 9.05
CA MET A 1 -20.68 12.32 8.45
C MET A 1 -19.70 11.35 7.80
N MET A 2 -19.65 11.27 6.46
CA MET A 2 -18.76 10.34 5.75
C MET A 2 -17.51 11.16 5.43
N GLU A 3 -16.41 10.90 6.14
CA GLU A 3 -15.12 11.50 5.79
C GLU A 3 -14.67 10.86 4.47
N TYR A 4 -14.66 11.66 3.40
CA TYR A 4 -14.08 11.24 2.14
C TYR A 4 -12.57 11.27 2.32
N THR A 5 -11.96 10.10 2.41
CA THR A 5 -10.49 9.96 2.38
C THR A 5 -9.99 10.50 1.04
N THR A 6 -9.27 11.62 1.10
CA THR A 6 -8.73 12.28 -0.10
C THR A 6 -7.42 11.61 -0.53
N HIS A 7 -7.08 11.75 -1.81
CA HIS A 7 -5.86 11.17 -2.39
C HIS A 7 -4.57 11.56 -1.66
N HIS A 8 -4.51 12.77 -1.11
CA HIS A 8 -3.35 13.23 -0.36
C HIS A 8 -3.19 12.50 0.99
N ASP A 9 -4.29 12.06 1.60
CA ASP A 9 -4.27 11.38 2.90
C ASP A 9 -3.73 9.94 2.79
N VAL A 10 -4.08 9.21 1.72
CA VAL A 10 -3.63 7.82 1.52
C VAL A 10 -2.14 7.75 1.23
N GLU A 11 -1.63 8.57 0.31
CA GLU A 11 -0.20 8.61 -0.04
C GLU A 11 0.66 8.99 1.19
N GLN A 12 0.20 9.96 1.98
CA GLN A 12 0.90 10.36 3.20
C GLN A 12 0.95 9.21 4.22
N ARG A 13 -0.20 8.59 4.51
CA ARG A 13 -0.28 7.46 5.45
C ARG A 13 0.54 6.25 4.99
N LEU A 14 0.55 5.99 3.69
CA LEU A 14 1.40 4.96 3.09
C LEU A 14 2.88 5.26 3.34
N SER A 15 3.33 6.48 3.05
CA SER A 15 4.72 6.91 3.25
C SER A 15 5.14 6.85 4.72
N GLU A 16 4.24 7.24 5.63
CA GLU A 16 4.45 7.17 7.08
C GLU A 16 4.57 5.71 7.56
N LEU A 17 3.70 4.80 7.09
CA LEU A 17 3.78 3.38 7.42
C LEU A 17 5.11 2.77 6.98
N VAL A 18 5.53 3.06 5.75
CA VAL A 18 6.80 2.57 5.21
C VAL A 18 7.99 3.09 6.00
N SER A 19 7.96 4.34 6.45
CA SER A 19 9.07 4.95 7.19
C SER A 19 9.15 4.48 8.65
N ASN A 20 8.00 4.28 9.30
CA ASN A 20 7.92 4.02 10.75
C ASN A 20 7.80 2.53 11.12
N THR A 21 7.53 1.66 10.16
CA THR A 21 7.37 0.22 10.41
C THR A 21 8.63 -0.53 9.99
N PRO A 22 9.17 -1.46 10.80
CA PRO A 22 10.25 -2.33 10.36
C PRO A 22 9.81 -3.18 9.14
N PRO A 23 10.70 -3.47 8.16
CA PRO A 23 10.35 -4.19 6.93
C PRO A 23 9.65 -5.52 7.20
N ALA A 24 10.16 -6.31 8.15
CA ALA A 24 9.59 -7.59 8.56
C ALA A 24 8.14 -7.54 9.10
N ARG A 25 7.61 -6.35 9.39
CA ARG A 25 6.23 -6.13 9.88
C ARG A 25 5.40 -5.24 8.96
N LEU A 26 5.96 -4.79 7.83
CA LEU A 26 5.38 -3.75 6.99
C LEU A 26 4.20 -4.24 6.15
N MET A 27 4.26 -5.49 5.68
CA MET A 27 3.25 -6.07 4.78
C MET A 27 1.81 -6.02 5.34
N LEU A 28 1.61 -6.37 6.62
CA LEU A 28 0.27 -6.42 7.22
C LEU A 28 -0.38 -5.02 7.34
N PRO A 29 0.28 -4.01 7.92
CA PRO A 29 -0.23 -2.63 7.92
C PRO A 29 -0.50 -2.06 6.53
N LEU A 30 0.35 -2.36 5.55
CA LEU A 30 0.14 -1.92 4.16
C LEU A 30 -1.12 -2.55 3.56
N ARG A 31 -1.33 -3.84 3.79
CA ARG A 31 -2.53 -4.55 3.35
C ARG A 31 -3.80 -4.00 4.02
N ASP A 32 -3.74 -3.70 5.32
CA ASP A 32 -4.87 -3.11 6.05
C ASP A 32 -5.19 -1.70 5.52
N LEU A 33 -4.17 -0.86 5.28
CA LEU A 33 -4.36 0.46 4.65
C LEU A 33 -5.02 0.32 3.28
N ALA A 34 -4.52 -0.58 2.42
CA ALA A 34 -5.05 -0.81 1.09
C ALA A 34 -6.51 -1.28 1.13
N ARG A 35 -6.85 -2.24 2.00
CA ARG A 35 -8.24 -2.68 2.20
C ARG A 35 -9.11 -1.51 2.64
N ASP A 36 -8.69 -0.78 3.66
CA ASP A 36 -9.50 0.27 4.27
C ASP A 36 -9.72 1.43 3.29
N ALA A 37 -8.72 1.77 2.47
CA ALA A 37 -8.84 2.77 1.41
C ALA A 37 -9.89 2.33 0.36
N LEU A 38 -9.81 1.09 -0.13
CA LEU A 38 -10.78 0.56 -1.10
C LEU A 38 -12.20 0.49 -0.50
N ALA A 39 -12.33 0.08 0.76
CA ALA A 39 -13.61 0.01 1.46
C ALA A 39 -14.26 1.40 1.65
N GLN A 40 -13.44 2.45 1.74
CA GLN A 40 -13.88 3.84 1.81
C GLN A 40 -14.17 4.45 0.44
N GLY A 41 -14.05 3.67 -0.65
CA GLY A 41 -14.32 4.12 -2.01
C GLY A 41 -13.16 4.85 -2.67
N TYR A 42 -11.94 4.73 -2.15
CA TYR A 42 -10.75 5.23 -2.82
C TYR A 42 -10.55 4.51 -4.15
N ASP A 43 -10.13 5.25 -5.18
CA ASP A 43 -9.94 4.68 -6.50
C ASP A 43 -8.79 3.67 -6.51
N LYS A 44 -9.05 2.49 -7.07
CA LYS A 44 -8.09 1.39 -7.09
C LYS A 44 -6.84 1.73 -7.93
N ASN A 45 -7.00 2.43 -9.05
CA ASN A 45 -5.87 2.80 -9.90
C ASN A 45 -5.04 3.89 -9.22
N ALA A 46 -5.68 4.87 -8.59
CA ALA A 46 -5.00 5.87 -7.76
C ALA A 46 -4.19 5.20 -6.63
N LEU A 47 -4.76 4.21 -5.94
CA LEU A 47 -4.05 3.44 -4.91
C LEU A 47 -2.82 2.72 -5.48
N ILE A 48 -2.95 2.09 -6.65
CA ILE A 48 -1.83 1.44 -7.33
C ILE A 48 -0.74 2.46 -7.68
N GLU A 49 -1.11 3.63 -8.19
CA GLU A 49 -0.15 4.70 -8.50
C GLU A 49 0.58 5.21 -7.25
N ASP A 50 -0.11 5.32 -6.11
CA ASP A 50 0.50 5.71 -4.84
C ASP A 50 1.52 4.67 -4.37
N PHE A 51 1.19 3.38 -4.47
CA PHE A 51 2.09 2.29 -4.15
C PHE A 51 3.31 2.25 -5.08
N GLU A 52 3.13 2.45 -6.38
CA GLU A 52 4.23 2.54 -7.36
C GLU A 52 5.18 3.69 -7.06
N ARG A 53 4.66 4.87 -6.69
CA ARG A 53 5.51 6.02 -6.30
C ARG A 53 6.37 5.70 -5.09
N VAL A 54 5.82 4.99 -4.10
CA VAL A 54 6.56 4.59 -2.90
C VAL A 54 7.58 3.50 -3.23
N ARG A 55 7.21 2.50 -4.02
CA ARG A 55 8.12 1.45 -4.50
C ARG A 55 9.34 2.05 -5.22
N ALA A 56 9.11 2.97 -6.17
CA ALA A 56 10.18 3.63 -6.92
C ALA A 56 11.14 4.41 -6.00
N ARG A 57 10.64 5.09 -4.96
CA ARG A 57 11.49 5.78 -3.98
C ARG A 57 12.33 4.82 -3.14
N LEU A 58 11.81 3.63 -2.83
CA LEU A 58 12.53 2.60 -2.06
C LEU A 58 13.62 1.95 -2.90
N ASP A 59 13.35 1.66 -4.17
CA ASP A 59 14.33 1.16 -5.14
C ASP A 59 15.49 2.16 -5.31
N GLU A 60 15.18 3.44 -5.56
CA GLU A 60 16.19 4.51 -5.62
C GLU A 60 17.02 4.65 -4.32
N GLY A 61 16.42 4.32 -3.18
CA GLY A 61 17.05 4.36 -1.86
C GLY A 61 17.82 3.10 -1.47
N GLY A 62 17.71 2.00 -2.23
CA GLY A 62 18.29 0.71 -1.89
C GLY A 62 17.63 0.03 -0.68
N GLU A 63 16.37 0.34 -0.39
CA GLU A 63 15.61 -0.22 0.74
C GLU A 63 14.89 -1.52 0.32
N GLU A 64 15.66 -2.51 -0.17
CA GLU A 64 15.16 -3.75 -0.81
C GLU A 64 14.08 -4.46 0.04
N GLU A 65 14.32 -4.66 1.34
CA GLU A 65 13.36 -5.36 2.22
C GLU A 65 12.00 -4.63 2.34
N ARG A 66 12.00 -3.30 2.22
CA ARG A 66 10.77 -2.51 2.24
C ARG A 66 10.09 -2.54 0.89
N GLU A 67 10.86 -2.48 -0.19
CA GLU A 67 10.35 -2.60 -1.56
C GLU A 67 9.63 -3.94 -1.74
N ASP A 68 10.25 -5.04 -1.32
CA ASP A 68 9.66 -6.39 -1.37
C ASP A 68 8.30 -6.43 -0.66
N ALA A 69 8.21 -5.85 0.55
CA ALA A 69 6.96 -5.80 1.31
C ALA A 69 5.86 -4.96 0.62
N VAL A 70 6.24 -3.91 -0.11
CA VAL A 70 5.32 -3.09 -0.91
C VAL A 70 4.83 -3.88 -2.13
N MET A 71 5.74 -4.57 -2.83
CA MET A 71 5.42 -5.37 -4.02
C MET A 71 4.45 -6.52 -3.70
N GLU A 72 4.63 -7.21 -2.58
CA GLU A 72 3.72 -8.26 -2.10
C GLU A 72 2.27 -7.76 -1.94
N VAL A 73 2.09 -6.51 -1.49
CA VAL A 73 0.76 -5.90 -1.38
C VAL A 73 0.24 -5.44 -2.74
N MET A 74 1.11 -4.98 -3.63
CA MET A 74 0.73 -4.62 -4.99
C MET A 74 0.23 -5.83 -5.79
N ASP A 75 0.78 -7.02 -5.59
CA ASP A 75 0.26 -8.26 -6.20
C ASP A 75 -1.20 -8.53 -5.84
N PHE A 76 -1.59 -8.21 -4.59
CA PHE A 76 -2.99 -8.24 -4.19
C PHE A 76 -3.82 -7.19 -4.94
N LEU A 77 -3.32 -5.97 -5.10
CA LEU A 77 -4.00 -4.90 -5.83
C LEU A 77 -4.18 -5.24 -7.32
N TYR A 78 -3.17 -5.80 -7.99
CA TYR A 78 -3.29 -6.23 -9.38
C TYR A 78 -4.19 -7.48 -9.56
N GLY A 79 -4.56 -8.14 -8.46
CA GLY A 79 -5.39 -9.35 -8.49
C GLY A 79 -4.61 -10.60 -8.86
N TRP A 80 -3.29 -10.60 -8.65
CA TRP A 80 -2.41 -11.75 -8.86
C TRP A 80 -2.39 -12.70 -7.65
N CYS A 81 -2.93 -12.27 -6.51
CA CYS A 81 -3.23 -13.18 -5.40
C CYS A 81 -4.41 -14.12 -5.72
N SER A 82 -4.12 -15.42 -5.69
CA SER A 82 -5.04 -16.54 -5.82
C SER A 82 -6.32 -16.36 -4.97
N PRO A 83 -7.52 -16.78 -5.43
CA PRO A 83 -8.82 -16.59 -4.76
C PRO A 83 -8.95 -17.19 -3.34
N HIS A 84 -7.89 -17.79 -2.81
CA HIS A 84 -7.80 -18.40 -1.49
C HIS A 84 -7.40 -17.42 -0.37
N MET A 85 -6.94 -16.21 -0.71
CA MET A 85 -6.64 -15.15 0.27
C MET A 85 -7.77 -14.11 0.28
N LYS A 86 -8.96 -14.55 0.71
CA LYS A 86 -10.07 -13.62 0.96
C LYS A 86 -9.73 -12.76 2.18
N LEU A 87 -9.80 -11.45 2.00
CA LEU A 87 -9.97 -10.49 3.10
C LEU A 87 -11.26 -10.82 3.87
#